data_AF-A0A183A106-F1
#
_entry.id   AF-A0A183A106-F1
#
_cell.length_a   1.000
_cell.length_b   1.000
_cell.length_c   1.000
_cell.angle_alpha   90.00
_cell.angle_beta   90.00
_cell.angle_gamma   90.00
#
_symmetry.space_group_name_H-M   'P 1'
#
loop_
_entity.id
_entity.type
_entity.pdbx_description
1 polymer ?
#
loop_
_entity_poly.entity_id
_entity_poly.type
_entity_poly.pdbx_seq_one_letter_code
_entity_poly.pdbx_strand_id
1 'polypeptide(L)'
;LDRQNALKYRLGHLGKLEVAGPGFINIWVSKTFVAHEIYKILKAGVQPPKIPHNYSVIIDMSSPNIAKEMHVGHLRSTIIGDSISRLLSFLGHRVLKINHIGDWGTQFGMLIAHLQEMFPNSDSAPPIGDLQAFYKVSKARFDSEEDFKTRAYNAVVKLQSHDPTHIRAWEQICAISRKGNLRNKSPLSPCMP
;
A
#
# COMPACT_ATOMS: atom_id res chain seq x y z
N LEU A 1 57.90 15.28 -10.91
CA LEU A 1 56.89 14.36 -10.35
C LEU A 1 55.64 14.42 -11.23
N ASP A 2 55.45 13.35 -12.00
CA ASP A 2 54.49 13.25 -13.09
C ASP A 2 53.03 13.29 -12.60
N ARG A 3 52.20 14.17 -13.17
CA ARG A 3 50.79 14.38 -12.79
C ARG A 3 49.95 13.10 -12.97
N GLN A 4 50.38 12.16 -13.82
CA GLN A 4 49.72 10.85 -13.97
C GLN A 4 49.85 9.97 -12.72
N ASN A 5 50.95 10.05 -11.97
CA ASN A 5 51.14 9.24 -10.77
C ASN A 5 50.35 9.76 -9.56
N ALA A 6 50.05 11.07 -9.49
CA ALA A 6 49.26 11.65 -8.40
C ALA A 6 47.78 11.24 -8.42
N LEU A 7 47.21 10.97 -9.61
CA LEU A 7 45.84 10.46 -9.77
C LEU A 7 45.72 8.99 -9.36
N LYS A 8 46.76 8.19 -9.60
CA LYS A 8 46.80 6.75 -9.29
C LYS A 8 46.68 6.47 -7.78
N TYR A 9 47.25 7.33 -6.94
CA TYR A 9 47.16 7.20 -5.48
C TYR A 9 45.86 7.74 -4.87
N ARG A 10 45.11 8.61 -5.57
CA ARG A 10 43.78 9.09 -5.12
C ARG A 10 42.61 8.21 -5.59
N LEU A 11 42.83 7.35 -6.58
CA LEU A 11 41.79 6.53 -7.22
C LEU A 11 42.14 5.03 -7.13
N GLY A 12 42.46 4.51 -5.93
CA GLY A 12 42.74 3.08 -5.71
C GLY A 12 41.62 2.11 -6.12
N HIS A 13 40.48 2.65 -6.54
CA HIS A 13 39.30 1.95 -7.04
C HIS A 13 39.32 1.76 -8.57
N LEU A 14 40.15 2.49 -9.33
CA LEU A 14 40.18 2.46 -10.79
C LEU A 14 41.37 1.66 -11.33
N GLY A 15 41.13 0.86 -12.36
CA GLY A 15 42.15 0.06 -13.04
C GLY A 15 42.65 0.68 -14.34
N LYS A 16 41.74 1.04 -15.25
CA LYS A 16 42.05 1.63 -16.56
C LYS A 16 41.02 2.72 -16.89
N LEU A 17 41.46 3.74 -17.61
CA LEU A 17 40.63 4.77 -18.22
C LEU A 17 41.00 4.86 -19.70
N GLU A 18 40.01 4.99 -20.58
CA GLU A 18 40.24 5.08 -22.02
C GLU A 18 39.21 6.01 -22.66
N VAL A 19 39.68 6.91 -23.52
CA VAL A 19 38.79 7.70 -24.38
C VAL A 19 38.62 6.94 -25.68
N ALA A 20 37.38 6.59 -26.03
CA ALA A 20 37.04 5.78 -27.20
C ALA A 20 36.20 6.58 -28.21
N GLY A 21 36.53 6.40 -29.50
CA GLY A 21 35.80 6.98 -30.61
C GLY A 21 35.66 8.51 -30.50
N PRO A 22 34.47 9.09 -30.72
CA PRO A 22 34.25 10.54 -30.77
C PRO A 22 34.22 11.22 -29.39
N GLY A 23 34.56 10.52 -28.29
CA GLY A 23 34.63 11.13 -26.96
C GLY A 23 33.99 10.33 -25.81
N PHE A 24 33.72 9.03 -25.98
CA PHE A 24 33.28 8.21 -24.85
C PHE A 24 34.42 7.98 -23.85
N ILE A 25 34.12 7.94 -22.57
CA ILE A 25 35.10 7.61 -21.52
C ILE A 25 34.75 6.25 -20.92
N ASN A 26 35.55 5.24 -21.25
CA ASN A 26 35.46 3.91 -20.68
C ASN A 26 36.25 3.86 -19.37
N ILE A 27 35.62 3.29 -18.34
CA ILE A 27 36.20 3.19 -16.99
C ILE A 27 36.19 1.73 -16.55
N TRP A 28 37.37 1.20 -16.23
CA TRP A 28 37.52 -0.13 -15.65
C TRP A 28 37.79 -0.02 -14.16
N VAL A 29 37.05 -0.78 -13.38
CA VAL A 29 37.22 -0.88 -11.93
C VAL A 29 38.41 -1.80 -11.62
N SER A 30 39.19 -1.47 -10.59
CA SER A 30 40.33 -2.31 -10.17
C SER A 30 39.87 -3.67 -9.64
N LYS A 31 40.55 -4.75 -10.05
CA LYS A 31 40.31 -6.11 -9.53
C LYS A 31 40.49 -6.20 -8.01
N THR A 32 41.47 -5.49 -7.47
CA THR A 32 41.74 -5.47 -6.02
C THR A 32 40.60 -4.81 -5.25
N PHE A 33 40.00 -3.76 -5.81
CA PHE A 33 38.83 -3.10 -5.23
C PHE A 33 37.61 -4.03 -5.22
N VAL A 34 37.29 -4.66 -6.36
CA VAL A 34 36.15 -5.59 -6.44
C VAL A 34 36.31 -6.74 -5.45
N ALA A 35 37.49 -7.35 -5.37
CA ALA A 35 37.77 -8.42 -4.40
C ALA A 35 37.59 -7.95 -2.95
N HIS A 36 38.03 -6.73 -2.64
CA HIS A 36 37.88 -6.14 -1.31
C HIS A 36 36.41 -5.88 -0.95
N GLU A 37 35.59 -5.37 -1.88
CA GLU A 37 34.15 -5.16 -1.64
C GLU A 37 33.40 -6.49 -1.47
N ILE A 38 33.72 -7.52 -2.27
CA ILE A 38 33.16 -8.87 -2.08
C ILE A 38 33.50 -9.40 -0.69
N TYR A 39 34.77 -9.28 -0.25
CA TYR A 39 35.19 -9.69 1.09
C TYR A 39 34.40 -8.97 2.20
N LYS A 40 34.14 -7.66 2.05
CA LYS A 40 33.31 -6.91 3.00
C LYS A 40 31.90 -7.48 3.10
N ILE A 41 31.26 -7.75 1.96
CA ILE A 41 29.90 -8.31 1.91
C ILE A 41 29.87 -9.70 2.56
N LEU A 42 30.87 -10.55 2.29
CA LEU A 42 30.96 -11.88 2.91
C LEU A 42 31.18 -11.82 4.42
N LYS A 43 31.94 -10.84 4.91
CA LYS A 43 32.26 -10.70 6.34
C LYS A 43 31.16 -10.01 7.16
N ALA A 44 30.53 -8.97 6.61
CA ALA A 44 29.59 -8.10 7.32
C ALA A 44 28.13 -8.23 6.84
N GLY A 45 27.88 -9.06 5.83
CA GLY A 45 26.59 -9.19 5.15
C GLY A 45 26.34 -8.08 4.12
N VAL A 46 25.21 -8.19 3.41
CA VAL A 46 24.73 -7.14 2.50
C VAL A 46 24.16 -5.99 3.34
N GLN A 47 24.86 -4.86 3.33
CA GLN A 47 24.47 -3.65 4.06
C GLN A 47 24.10 -2.55 3.05
N PRO A 48 23.14 -1.67 3.37
CA PRO A 48 22.86 -0.50 2.56
C PRO A 48 24.07 0.46 2.56
N PRO A 49 24.22 1.32 1.53
CA PRO A 49 25.16 2.42 1.61
C PRO A 49 24.80 3.35 2.78
N LYS A 50 25.81 4.01 3.36
CA LYS A 50 25.55 5.07 4.34
C LYS A 50 24.90 6.25 3.65
N ILE A 51 23.65 6.52 4.00
CA ILE A 51 22.94 7.72 3.57
C ILE A 51 23.17 8.85 4.59
N PRO A 52 23.30 10.11 4.14
CA PRO A 52 23.60 11.23 5.03
C PRO A 52 22.41 11.63 5.92
N HIS A 53 21.18 11.33 5.47
CA HIS A 53 19.95 11.74 6.16
C HIS A 53 18.91 10.62 6.15
N ASN A 54 18.26 10.42 7.31
CA ASN A 54 17.12 9.52 7.42
C ASN A 54 15.83 10.33 7.33
N TYR A 55 15.00 10.03 6.33
CA TYR A 55 13.68 10.63 6.18
C TYR A 55 12.60 9.79 6.86
N SER A 56 11.52 10.47 7.25
CA SER A 56 10.24 9.81 7.54
C SER A 56 9.44 9.76 6.25
N VAL A 57 9.12 8.55 5.79
CA VAL A 57 8.42 8.33 4.51
C VAL A 57 7.09 7.67 4.77
N ILE A 58 6.03 8.25 4.20
CA ILE A 58 4.69 7.69 4.20
C ILE A 58 4.45 7.05 2.84
N ILE A 59 3.97 5.80 2.83
CA ILE A 59 3.60 5.08 1.61
C ILE A 59 2.13 4.70 1.70
N ASP A 60 1.31 5.32 0.85
CA ASP A 60 -0.07 4.92 0.62
C ASP A 60 -0.10 3.78 -0.41
N MET A 61 -0.67 2.64 -0.03
CA MET A 61 -0.67 1.43 -0.84
C MET A 61 -1.88 0.53 -0.56
N SER A 62 -2.15 -0.37 -1.50
CA SER A 62 -3.31 -1.28 -1.49
C SER A 62 -4.65 -0.56 -1.73
N SER A 63 -5.10 0.24 -0.76
CA SER A 63 -6.25 1.16 -0.80
C SER A 63 -7.49 0.61 -1.53
N PRO A 64 -7.99 -0.59 -1.14
CA PRO A 64 -9.22 -1.13 -1.72
C PRO A 64 -10.44 -0.34 -1.25
N ASN A 65 -11.52 -0.36 -2.05
CA ASN A 65 -12.80 0.20 -1.65
C ASN A 65 -13.60 -0.82 -0.82
N ILE A 66 -14.24 -0.37 0.28
CA ILE A 66 -15.14 -1.21 1.07
C ILE A 66 -16.33 -1.65 0.20
N ALA A 67 -16.78 -2.89 0.41
CA ALA A 67 -17.88 -3.52 -0.32
C ALA A 67 -17.64 -3.75 -1.84
N LYS A 68 -16.41 -3.57 -2.32
CA LYS A 68 -15.97 -4.00 -3.65
C LYS A 68 -14.87 -5.06 -3.54
N GLU A 69 -14.83 -5.97 -4.49
CA GLU A 69 -13.78 -6.97 -4.55
C GLU A 69 -12.41 -6.35 -4.83
N MET A 70 -11.39 -6.88 -4.17
CA MET A 70 -10.00 -6.54 -4.46
C MET A 70 -9.62 -7.11 -5.83
N HIS A 71 -9.51 -6.25 -6.85
CA HIS A 71 -9.01 -6.64 -8.17
C HIS A 71 -7.48 -6.48 -8.32
N VAL A 72 -6.93 -6.94 -9.45
CA VAL A 72 -5.49 -6.92 -9.79
C VAL A 72 -4.84 -5.54 -9.71
N GLY A 73 -5.64 -4.47 -9.81
CA GLY A 73 -5.15 -3.09 -9.66
C GLY A 73 -4.68 -2.79 -8.25
N HIS A 74 -5.46 -3.19 -7.24
CA HIS A 74 -5.07 -3.07 -5.83
C HIS A 74 -3.90 -4.00 -5.50
N LEU A 75 -3.84 -5.18 -6.11
CA LEU A 75 -2.71 -6.10 -5.95
C LEU A 75 -1.40 -5.49 -6.45
N ARG A 76 -1.42 -4.81 -7.61
CA ARG A 76 -0.25 -4.10 -8.15
C ARG A 76 0.24 -3.02 -7.18
N SER A 77 -0.67 -2.18 -6.66
CA SER A 77 -0.32 -1.17 -5.65
C SER A 77 0.26 -1.80 -4.38
N THR A 78 -0.31 -2.92 -3.94
CA THR A 78 0.16 -3.67 -2.77
C THR A 78 1.59 -4.18 -2.96
N ILE A 79 1.89 -4.82 -4.10
CA ILE A 79 3.23 -5.39 -4.36
C ILE A 79 4.28 -4.30 -4.51
N ILE A 80 3.97 -3.26 -5.31
CA ILE A 80 4.91 -2.15 -5.55
C ILE A 80 5.15 -1.38 -4.25
N GLY A 81 4.09 -1.05 -3.51
CA GLY A 81 4.18 -0.34 -2.24
C GLY A 81 4.99 -1.11 -1.19
N ASP A 82 4.79 -2.43 -1.07
CA ASP A 82 5.56 -3.24 -0.13
C ASP A 82 7.04 -3.33 -0.54
N SER A 83 7.34 -3.46 -1.83
CA SER A 83 8.71 -3.46 -2.36
C SER A 83 9.44 -2.14 -2.05
N ILE A 84 8.79 -1.00 -2.33
CA ILE A 84 9.33 0.33 -2.01
C ILE A 84 9.52 0.49 -0.49
N SER A 85 8.54 0.05 0.30
CA SER A 85 8.62 0.10 1.78
C SER A 85 9.83 -0.66 2.30
N ARG A 86 10.09 -1.87 1.78
CA ARG A 86 11.24 -2.69 2.15
C ARG A 86 12.55 -2.05 1.72
N LEU A 87 12.62 -1.52 0.50
CA LEU A 87 13.81 -0.83 -0.01
C LEU A 87 14.17 0.38 0.86
N LEU A 88 13.21 1.25 1.15
CA LEU A 88 13.45 2.46 1.95
C LEU A 88 13.79 2.12 3.40
N SER A 89 13.15 1.10 3.97
CA SER A 89 13.50 0.60 5.31
C SER A 89 14.91 0.00 5.32
N PHE A 90 15.28 -0.75 4.28
CA PHE A 90 16.63 -1.29 4.11
C PHE A 90 17.69 -0.18 4.00
N LEU A 91 17.37 0.95 3.37
CA LEU A 91 18.24 2.13 3.33
C LEU A 91 18.33 2.88 4.69
N GLY A 92 17.50 2.54 5.68
CA GLY A 92 17.52 3.16 7.01
C GLY A 92 16.48 4.27 7.23
N HIS A 93 15.53 4.46 6.30
CA HIS A 93 14.44 5.41 6.48
C HIS A 93 13.36 4.89 7.44
N ARG A 94 12.68 5.81 8.12
CA ARG A 94 11.50 5.48 8.93
C ARG A 94 10.27 5.43 8.02
N VAL A 95 9.79 4.24 7.71
CA VAL A 95 8.66 4.06 6.79
C VAL A 95 7.36 3.81 7.56
N LEU A 96 6.31 4.56 7.24
CA LEU A 96 4.93 4.32 7.66
C LEU A 96 4.11 3.91 6.43
N LYS A 97 3.57 2.70 6.46
CA LYS A 97 2.61 2.24 5.44
C LYS A 97 1.20 2.63 5.85
N ILE A 98 0.46 3.25 4.93
CA ILE A 98 -0.94 3.63 5.08
C ILE A 98 -1.75 2.86 4.05
N ASN A 99 -2.94 2.43 4.45
CA ASN A 99 -3.95 1.89 3.58
C ASN A 99 -5.11 2.89 3.56
N HIS A 100 -5.18 3.73 2.52
CA HIS A 100 -6.23 4.74 2.38
C HIS A 100 -7.48 4.09 1.78
N ILE A 101 -8.15 3.28 2.60
CA ILE A 101 -9.31 2.48 2.22
C ILE A 101 -10.47 3.42 1.83
N GLY A 102 -11.20 3.08 0.78
CA GLY A 102 -12.43 3.77 0.41
C GLY A 102 -13.60 3.37 1.31
N ASP A 103 -13.57 3.81 2.57
CA ASP A 103 -14.56 3.51 3.60
C ASP A 103 -15.55 4.66 3.87
N TRP A 104 -15.52 5.72 3.06
CA TRP A 104 -16.46 6.83 3.17
C TRP A 104 -17.02 7.20 1.78
N GLY A 105 -18.34 7.24 1.63
CA GLY A 105 -18.97 7.57 0.35
C GLY A 105 -20.47 7.27 0.29
N THR A 106 -21.12 7.71 -0.79
CA THR A 106 -22.58 7.59 -0.97
C THR A 106 -23.05 6.14 -1.08
N GLN A 107 -22.17 5.22 -1.47
CA GLN A 107 -22.44 3.79 -1.51
C GLN A 107 -22.84 3.22 -0.13
N PHE A 108 -22.39 3.84 0.96
CA PHE A 108 -22.78 3.41 2.30
C PHE A 108 -24.24 3.70 2.62
N GLY A 109 -24.86 4.70 1.98
CA GLY A 109 -26.27 4.99 2.18
C GLY A 109 -27.17 3.81 1.86
N MET A 110 -26.99 3.21 0.67
CA MET A 110 -27.76 2.03 0.27
C MET A 110 -27.41 0.78 1.09
N LEU A 111 -26.13 0.62 1.48
CA LEU A 111 -25.72 -0.51 2.32
C LEU A 111 -26.34 -0.42 3.73
N ILE A 112 -26.33 0.77 4.34
CA ILE A 112 -26.92 1.01 5.66
C ILE A 112 -28.44 0.87 5.61
N ALA A 113 -29.10 1.46 4.62
CA ALA A 113 -30.55 1.35 4.44
C ALA A 113 -30.97 -0.12 4.25
N HIS A 114 -30.24 -0.87 3.43
CA HIS A 114 -30.49 -2.29 3.24
C HIS A 114 -30.25 -3.09 4.53
N LEU A 115 -29.19 -2.76 5.28
CA LEU A 115 -28.86 -3.43 6.54
C LEU A 115 -29.96 -3.24 7.59
N GLN A 116 -30.45 -2.01 7.74
CA GLN A 116 -31.50 -1.67 8.70
C GLN A 116 -32.83 -2.38 8.40
N GLU A 117 -33.14 -2.64 7.13
CA GLU A 117 -34.33 -3.42 6.78
C GLU A 117 -34.17 -4.92 7.05
N MET A 118 -33.02 -5.48 6.68
CA MET A 118 -32.76 -6.91 6.83
C MET A 118 -32.53 -7.29 8.29
N PHE A 119 -31.98 -6.38 9.08
CA PHE A 119 -31.59 -6.59 10.46
C PHE A 119 -31.96 -5.38 11.34
N PRO A 120 -33.27 -5.11 11.54
CA PRO A 120 -33.74 -3.90 12.23
C PRO A 120 -33.32 -3.79 13.70
N ASN A 121 -33.03 -4.91 14.37
CA ASN A 121 -32.67 -4.99 15.79
C ASN A 121 -31.30 -5.67 16.01
N SER A 122 -30.32 -5.36 15.16
CA SER A 122 -29.00 -6.02 15.23
C SER A 122 -28.06 -5.35 16.22
N ASP A 123 -28.19 -5.69 17.51
CA ASP A 123 -27.18 -5.32 18.53
C ASP A 123 -25.83 -6.02 18.27
N SER A 124 -25.87 -7.17 17.58
CA SER A 124 -24.69 -7.94 17.16
C SER A 124 -24.30 -7.68 15.70
N ALA A 125 -23.09 -8.10 15.31
CA ALA A 125 -22.67 -8.04 13.91
C ALA A 125 -23.61 -8.91 13.03
N PRO A 126 -24.17 -8.36 11.95
CA PRO A 126 -25.09 -9.09 11.08
C PRO A 126 -24.34 -10.24 10.36
N PRO A 127 -24.99 -11.40 10.11
CA PRO A 127 -24.37 -12.57 9.50
C PRO A 127 -24.22 -12.41 7.98
N ILE A 128 -23.60 -11.32 7.53
CA ILE A 128 -23.31 -11.08 6.12
C ILE A 128 -22.08 -11.91 5.74
N GLY A 129 -22.31 -13.00 5.01
CA GLY A 129 -21.24 -13.87 4.52
C GLY A 129 -20.46 -13.25 3.35
N ASP A 130 -21.18 -12.75 2.34
CA ASP A 130 -20.60 -12.11 1.15
C ASP A 130 -21.09 -10.66 1.03
N LEU A 131 -20.17 -9.72 1.31
CA LEU A 131 -20.45 -8.29 1.23
C LEU A 131 -20.66 -7.82 -0.21
N GLN A 132 -20.09 -8.49 -1.22
CA GLN A 132 -20.28 -8.14 -2.62
C GLN A 132 -21.70 -8.51 -3.09
N ALA A 133 -22.20 -9.69 -2.71
CA ALA A 133 -23.59 -10.06 -2.96
C ALA A 133 -24.55 -9.06 -2.29
N PHE A 134 -24.28 -8.72 -1.02
CA PHE A 134 -25.06 -7.71 -0.29
C PHE A 134 -25.05 -6.34 -1.00
N TYR A 135 -23.89 -5.91 -1.50
CA TYR A 135 -23.78 -4.69 -2.32
C TYR A 135 -24.63 -4.77 -3.59
N LYS A 136 -24.54 -5.86 -4.36
CA LYS A 136 -25.29 -6.05 -5.62
C LYS A 136 -26.80 -5.97 -5.38
N VAL A 137 -27.30 -6.60 -4.30
CA VAL A 137 -28.72 -6.52 -3.92
C VAL A 137 -29.09 -5.09 -3.56
N SER A 138 -28.33 -4.43 -2.67
CA SER A 138 -28.62 -3.04 -2.28
C SER A 138 -28.60 -2.08 -3.47
N LYS A 139 -27.72 -2.32 -4.45
CA LYS A 139 -27.62 -1.53 -5.68
C LYS A 139 -28.82 -1.75 -6.61
N ALA A 140 -29.25 -2.99 -6.80
CA ALA A 140 -30.44 -3.29 -7.60
C ALA A 140 -31.69 -2.62 -7.02
N ARG A 141 -31.84 -2.63 -5.69
CA ARG A 141 -32.92 -1.92 -4.99
C ARG A 141 -32.81 -0.40 -5.15
N PHE A 142 -31.61 0.15 -4.99
CA PHE A 142 -31.34 1.57 -5.24
C PHE A 142 -31.74 2.04 -6.63
N ASP A 143 -31.55 1.19 -7.65
CA ASP A 143 -31.85 1.53 -9.03
C ASP A 143 -33.33 1.32 -9.42
N SER A 144 -34.09 0.54 -8.64
CA SER A 144 -35.48 0.14 -8.97
C SER A 144 -36.56 0.63 -8.01
N GLU A 145 -36.22 0.93 -6.76
CA GLU A 145 -37.16 1.35 -5.70
C GLU A 145 -36.92 2.82 -5.32
N GLU A 146 -37.82 3.74 -5.70
CA GLU A 146 -37.67 5.18 -5.41
C GLU A 146 -37.70 5.49 -3.91
N ASP A 147 -38.54 4.79 -3.15
CA ASP A 147 -38.60 4.91 -1.69
C ASP A 147 -37.29 4.46 -1.01
N PHE A 148 -36.67 3.38 -1.52
CA PHE A 148 -35.38 2.91 -1.03
C PHE A 148 -34.28 3.91 -1.33
N LYS A 149 -34.29 4.49 -2.53
CA LYS A 149 -33.32 5.51 -2.95
C LYS A 149 -33.36 6.74 -2.05
N THR A 150 -34.56 7.21 -1.69
CA THR A 150 -34.74 8.32 -0.74
C THR A 150 -34.18 7.97 0.64
N ARG A 151 -34.45 6.75 1.15
CA ARG A 151 -33.90 6.28 2.43
C ARG A 151 -32.39 6.13 2.39
N ALA A 152 -31.82 5.66 1.28
CA ALA A 152 -30.38 5.57 1.08
C ALA A 152 -29.71 6.96 1.12
N TYR A 153 -30.28 7.98 0.46
CA TYR A 153 -29.75 9.35 0.56
C TYR A 153 -29.84 9.90 1.99
N ASN A 154 -30.97 9.70 2.67
CA ASN A 154 -31.13 10.10 4.06
C ASN A 154 -30.10 9.39 4.98
N ALA A 155 -29.80 8.12 4.72
CA ALA A 155 -28.78 7.39 5.45
C ALA A 155 -27.37 7.97 5.25
N VAL A 156 -27.03 8.49 4.06
CA VAL A 156 -25.75 9.20 3.82
C VAL A 156 -25.70 10.47 4.67
N VAL A 157 -26.76 11.28 4.67
CA VAL A 157 -26.81 12.52 5.45
C VAL A 157 -26.63 12.23 6.93
N LYS A 158 -27.34 11.22 7.45
CA LYS A 158 -27.23 10.79 8.85
C LYS A 158 -25.85 10.25 9.20
N LEU A 159 -25.22 9.51 8.28
CA LEU A 159 -23.84 9.05 8.46
C LEU A 159 -22.86 10.23 8.54
N GLN A 160 -23.00 11.22 7.66
CA GLN A 160 -22.16 12.43 7.63
C GLN A 160 -22.37 13.31 8.87
N SER A 161 -23.59 13.34 9.41
CA SER A 161 -23.89 14.03 10.67
C SER A 161 -23.49 13.24 11.92
N HIS A 162 -22.78 12.11 11.76
CA HIS A 162 -22.34 11.24 12.85
C HIS A 162 -23.49 10.72 13.73
N ASP A 163 -24.65 10.43 13.12
CA ASP A 163 -25.76 9.79 13.82
C ASP A 163 -25.29 8.44 14.41
N PRO A 164 -25.43 8.20 15.73
CA PRO A 164 -24.88 7.01 16.37
C PRO A 164 -25.37 5.69 15.77
N THR A 165 -26.62 5.64 15.29
CA THR A 165 -27.18 4.43 14.69
C THR A 165 -26.59 4.14 13.32
N HIS A 166 -26.32 5.18 12.53
CA HIS A 166 -25.73 5.05 11.20
C HIS A 166 -24.23 4.78 11.27
N ILE A 167 -23.53 5.38 12.23
CA ILE A 167 -22.13 5.07 12.51
C ILE A 167 -21.96 3.61 12.92
N ARG A 168 -22.80 3.08 13.82
CA ARG A 168 -22.77 1.66 14.19
C ARG A 168 -22.98 0.73 12.99
N ALA A 169 -23.96 1.03 12.14
CA ALA A 169 -24.20 0.27 10.91
C ALA A 169 -22.99 0.31 9.96
N TRP A 170 -22.39 1.48 9.78
CA TRP A 170 -21.16 1.67 9.00
C TRP A 170 -19.98 0.86 9.57
N GLU A 171 -19.75 0.91 10.87
CA GLU A 171 -18.69 0.16 11.55
C GLU A 171 -18.83 -1.35 11.35
N GLN A 172 -20.07 -1.86 11.44
CA GLN A 172 -20.37 -3.27 11.16
C GLN A 172 -20.03 -3.65 9.72
N ILE A 173 -20.44 -2.84 8.73
CA ILE A 173 -20.13 -3.07 7.32
C ILE A 173 -18.62 -3.07 7.07
N CYS A 174 -17.91 -2.08 7.61
CA CYS A 174 -16.44 -1.98 7.51
C CYS A 174 -15.74 -3.16 8.18
N ALA A 175 -16.24 -3.63 9.34
CA ALA A 175 -15.68 -4.79 10.03
C ALA A 175 -15.83 -6.08 9.21
N ILE A 176 -16.97 -6.29 8.55
CA ILE A 176 -17.20 -7.43 7.65
C ILE A 176 -16.24 -7.38 6.47
N SER A 177 -16.11 -6.21 5.83
CA SER A 177 -15.21 -6.02 4.69
C SER A 177 -13.75 -6.27 5.06
N ARG A 178 -13.30 -5.78 6.22
CA ARG A 178 -11.95 -6.04 6.75
C ARG A 178 -11.72 -7.54 6.92
N LYS A 179 -12.64 -8.27 7.58
CA LYS A 179 -12.52 -9.73 7.76
C LYS A 179 -12.43 -10.47 6.42
N GLY A 180 -13.19 -10.07 5.40
CA GLY A 180 -13.11 -10.63 4.05
C GLY A 180 -11.74 -10.40 3.41
N ASN A 181 -11.22 -9.18 3.47
CA ASN A 181 -9.91 -8.83 2.93
C ASN A 181 -8.76 -9.53 3.67
N LEU A 182 -8.90 -9.76 4.99
CA LEU A 182 -7.93 -10.52 5.78
C LEU A 182 -7.89 -12.02 5.40
N ARG A 183 -8.99 -12.60 4.92
CA ARG A 183 -9.02 -14.01 4.43
C ARG A 183 -8.32 -14.17 3.09
N ASN A 184 -8.36 -13.15 2.23
CA ASN A 184 -7.65 -13.11 0.95
C ASN A 184 -6.17 -12.70 1.08
N LYS A 185 -5.61 -12.71 2.30
CA LYS A 185 -4.19 -12.45 2.51
C LYS A 185 -3.34 -13.46 1.75
N SER A 186 -2.53 -12.98 0.82
CA SER A 186 -1.28 -13.67 0.51
C SER A 186 -0.35 -13.55 1.73
N PRO A 187 0.58 -14.49 1.96
CA PRO A 187 1.53 -14.43 3.08
C PRO A 187 2.51 -13.24 3.03
N LEU A 188 2.33 -12.29 2.11
CA LEU A 188 3.35 -11.30 1.74
C LEU A 188 3.44 -10.05 2.63
N SER A 189 2.52 -9.77 3.56
CA SER A 189 2.74 -8.67 4.53
C SER A 189 1.74 -8.64 5.70
N PRO A 190 2.21 -8.49 6.96
CA PRO A 190 1.35 -8.38 8.13
C PRO A 190 0.77 -6.97 8.37
N CYS A 191 1.06 -6.00 7.49
CA CYS A 191 0.59 -4.62 7.64
C CYS A 191 -0.80 -4.43 7.01
N MET A 192 -1.84 -4.94 7.67
CA MET A 192 -3.17 -4.35 7.57
C MET A 192 -3.70 -4.20 9.01
N PRO A 193 -3.82 -2.98 9.55
CA PRO A 193 -4.61 -2.75 10.75
C PRO A 193 -6.09 -3.06 10.51
#